data_AF-A0A0F6W9C6-F1
#
_entry.id   AF-A0A0F6W9C6-F1
#
_cell.length_a   1.000
_cell.length_b   1.000
_cell.length_c   1.000
_cell.angle_alpha   90.00
_cell.angle_beta   90.00
_cell.angle_gamma   90.00
#
_symmetry.space_group_name_H-M   'P 1'
#
loop_
_entity.id
_entity.type
_entity.pdbx_description
1 polymer ?
#
loop_
_entity_poly.entity_id
_entity_poly.type
_entity_poly.pdbx_seq_one_letter_code
_entity_poly.pdbx_strand_id
1 'polypeptide(L)'
;MRLPRRSRAGSRAYHAHGSIPVMAHAFYGPRVGEALQLAADAFAARARKGSGAPYLTHLLSVTTLVMEHGGDEDQICAAALHDYLEDIPGAQASELEARFGARVTRLVRALSDATDAQNKAPWKPRKLAYLAHLRDEPAEVKLISAADKLHNARSIVDDHQRMGDEVFTRFTASREETLWYYREVVRALAHDFDHPLVDRLRDAVRDIHRATGLDADV
;
A
#
# COMPACT_ATOMS: atom_id res chain seq x y z
N MET A 1 -61.00 -26.60 10.94
CA MET A 1 -59.85 -25.98 11.64
C MET A 1 -58.58 -26.68 11.18
N ARG A 2 -57.90 -26.15 10.14
CA ARG A 2 -56.70 -26.74 9.52
C ARG A 2 -55.52 -25.79 9.77
N LEU A 3 -54.45 -26.30 10.37
CA LEU A 3 -53.19 -25.59 10.61
C LEU A 3 -52.47 -25.28 9.27
N PRO A 4 -51.84 -24.11 9.11
CA PRO A 4 -51.06 -23.81 7.91
C PRO A 4 -49.69 -24.51 7.91
N ARG A 5 -49.32 -25.03 6.74
CA ARG A 5 -48.04 -25.71 6.46
C ARG A 5 -46.88 -24.70 6.47
N ARG A 6 -45.79 -25.05 7.17
CA ARG A 6 -44.51 -24.34 7.16
C ARG A 6 -43.91 -24.34 5.74
N SER A 7 -43.56 -23.17 5.21
CA SER A 7 -42.77 -23.02 3.99
C SER A 7 -41.32 -23.46 4.25
N ARG A 8 -40.84 -24.49 3.55
CA ARG A 8 -39.42 -24.84 3.54
C ARG A 8 -38.67 -23.85 2.65
N ALA A 9 -37.62 -23.28 3.23
CA ALA A 9 -36.65 -22.42 2.58
C ALA A 9 -36.10 -23.06 1.30
N GLY A 10 -36.01 -22.26 0.24
CA GLY A 10 -35.33 -22.63 -0.99
C GLY A 10 -33.83 -22.79 -0.72
N SER A 11 -33.37 -24.03 -0.69
CA SER A 11 -31.96 -24.36 -0.82
C SER A 11 -31.56 -24.03 -2.26
N ARG A 12 -30.94 -22.87 -2.49
CA ARG A 12 -30.20 -22.61 -3.72
C ARG A 12 -28.95 -23.47 -3.67
N ALA A 13 -28.97 -24.56 -4.44
CA ALA A 13 -27.81 -25.38 -4.70
C ALA A 13 -26.72 -24.48 -5.32
N TYR A 14 -25.57 -24.38 -4.65
CA TYR A 14 -24.35 -23.88 -5.28
C TYR A 14 -23.99 -24.88 -6.40
N HIS A 15 -24.19 -24.45 -7.64
CA HIS A 15 -23.84 -25.26 -8.80
C HIS A 15 -22.33 -25.54 -8.81
N ALA A 16 -22.03 -26.78 -9.18
CA ALA A 16 -20.75 -27.44 -9.12
C ALA A 16 -19.62 -26.68 -9.83
N HIS A 17 -18.44 -26.83 -9.23
CA HIS A 17 -17.15 -26.34 -9.68
C HIS A 17 -16.83 -26.72 -11.14
N GLY A 18 -16.79 -25.73 -12.02
CA GLY A 18 -15.86 -25.77 -13.13
C GLY A 18 -14.45 -25.72 -12.54
N SER A 19 -13.62 -26.72 -12.84
CA SER A 19 -12.22 -26.75 -12.43
C SER A 19 -11.54 -25.45 -12.89
N ILE A 20 -11.01 -24.67 -11.93
CA ILE A 20 -10.21 -23.50 -12.24
C ILE A 20 -9.03 -23.98 -13.09
N PRO A 21 -8.85 -23.46 -14.32
CA PRO A 21 -7.76 -23.90 -15.19
C PRO A 21 -6.44 -23.64 -14.47
N VAL A 22 -5.73 -24.72 -14.14
CA VAL A 22 -4.36 -24.63 -13.62
C VAL A 22 -3.49 -24.21 -14.80
N MET A 23 -2.95 -23.00 -14.76
CA MET A 23 -2.01 -22.53 -15.76
C MET A 23 -0.77 -23.44 -15.77
N ALA A 24 -0.22 -23.71 -16.96
CA ALA A 24 0.95 -24.59 -17.12
C ALA A 24 2.24 -24.00 -16.53
N HIS A 25 2.24 -22.73 -16.16
CA HIS A 25 3.34 -22.03 -15.48
C HIS A 25 2.80 -21.30 -14.25
N ALA A 26 3.58 -21.32 -13.16
CA ALA A 26 3.27 -20.56 -11.96
C ALA A 26 3.41 -19.06 -12.25
N PHE A 27 2.47 -18.25 -11.75
CA PHE A 27 2.53 -16.79 -11.87
C PHE A 27 3.69 -16.18 -11.06
N TYR A 28 4.13 -16.86 -10.00
CA TYR A 28 5.24 -16.48 -9.14
C TYR A 28 5.82 -17.72 -8.44
N GLY A 29 7.07 -17.61 -8.00
CA GLY A 29 7.79 -18.67 -7.30
C GLY A 29 7.56 -18.68 -5.78
N PRO A 30 8.25 -19.58 -5.06
CA PRO A 30 8.09 -19.76 -3.61
C PRO A 30 8.55 -18.54 -2.79
N ARG A 31 9.42 -17.68 -3.35
CA ARG A 31 9.94 -16.48 -2.67
C ARG A 31 8.83 -15.54 -2.23
N VAL A 32 7.72 -15.47 -2.98
CA VAL A 32 6.55 -14.66 -2.59
C VAL A 32 5.94 -15.16 -1.27
N GLY A 33 5.79 -16.48 -1.11
CA GLY A 33 5.29 -17.06 0.14
C GLY A 33 6.23 -16.79 1.31
N GLU A 34 7.54 -16.90 1.08
CA GLU A 34 8.56 -16.60 2.09
C GLU A 34 8.57 -15.11 2.50
N ALA A 35 8.40 -14.19 1.54
CA ALA A 35 8.33 -12.75 1.80
C ALA A 35 7.07 -12.40 2.60
N LEU A 36 5.92 -12.98 2.23
CA LEU A 36 4.66 -12.81 2.96
C LEU A 36 4.74 -13.35 4.39
N GLN A 37 5.38 -14.51 4.59
CA GLN A 37 5.59 -15.08 5.92
C GLN A 37 6.51 -14.18 6.76
N LEU A 38 7.63 -13.71 6.20
CA LEU A 38 8.51 -12.77 6.90
C LEU A 38 7.76 -11.49 7.31
N ALA A 39 6.97 -10.93 6.40
CA ALA A 39 6.15 -9.75 6.67
C ALA A 39 5.14 -10.00 7.79
N ALA A 40 4.44 -11.13 7.76
CA ALA A 40 3.47 -11.51 8.78
C ALA A 40 4.13 -11.65 10.16
N ASP A 41 5.28 -12.32 10.24
CA ASP A 41 5.99 -12.54 11.49
C ASP A 41 6.57 -11.23 12.05
N ALA A 42 7.22 -10.43 11.21
CA ALA A 42 7.89 -9.21 11.63
C ALA A 42 6.90 -8.11 12.09
N PHE A 43 5.73 -8.04 11.47
CA PHE A 43 4.69 -7.05 11.79
C PHE A 43 3.58 -7.61 12.69
N ALA A 44 3.72 -8.81 13.26
CA ALA A 44 2.66 -9.50 14.03
C ALA A 44 2.12 -8.68 15.21
N ALA A 45 2.97 -7.88 15.86
CA ALA A 45 2.61 -7.04 17.01
C ALA A 45 2.30 -5.57 16.62
N ARG A 46 2.19 -5.25 15.32
CA ARG A 46 1.96 -3.88 14.83
C ARG A 46 0.54 -3.68 14.35
N ALA A 47 0.04 -2.47 14.59
CA ALA A 47 -1.27 -2.02 14.13
C ALA A 47 -1.15 -0.74 13.30
N ARG A 48 -2.10 -0.51 12.39
CA ARG A 48 -2.23 0.74 11.65
C ARG A 48 -2.61 1.87 12.59
N LYS A 49 -1.91 3.01 12.46
CA LYS A 49 -2.22 4.23 13.20
C LYS A 49 -3.62 4.72 12.81
N GLY A 50 -4.50 4.92 13.80
CA GLY A 50 -5.89 5.35 13.60
C GLY A 50 -6.88 4.20 13.64
N SER A 51 -6.86 3.30 12.65
CA SER A 51 -7.84 2.20 12.58
C SER A 51 -7.60 1.08 13.60
N GLY A 52 -6.36 0.89 14.08
CA GLY A 52 -5.99 -0.22 14.96
C GLY A 52 -6.00 -1.60 14.27
N ALA A 53 -6.27 -1.66 12.96
CA ALA A 53 -6.22 -2.91 12.21
C ALA A 53 -4.79 -3.48 12.19
N PRO A 54 -4.61 -4.81 12.10
CA PRO A 54 -3.28 -5.42 11.97
C PRO A 54 -2.49 -4.81 10.82
N TYR A 55 -1.23 -4.44 11.04
CA TYR A 55 -0.42 -3.77 10.02
C TYR A 55 -0.26 -4.60 8.74
N LEU A 56 -0.29 -5.92 8.89
CA LEU A 56 -0.29 -6.89 7.78
C LEU A 56 -1.37 -6.60 6.73
N THR A 57 -2.52 -6.03 7.11
CA THR A 57 -3.58 -5.64 6.15
C THR A 57 -3.08 -4.65 5.09
N HIS A 58 -2.21 -3.71 5.47
CA HIS A 58 -1.58 -2.78 4.54
C HIS A 58 -0.60 -3.48 3.61
N LEU A 59 0.31 -4.29 4.16
CA LEU A 59 1.32 -5.02 3.38
C LEU A 59 0.66 -5.93 2.34
N LEU A 60 -0.39 -6.66 2.73
CA LEU A 60 -1.17 -7.49 1.82
C LEU A 60 -1.88 -6.67 0.74
N SER A 61 -2.43 -5.50 1.10
CA SER A 61 -3.11 -4.63 0.14
C SER A 61 -2.16 -4.04 -0.89
N VAL A 62 -0.97 -3.58 -0.47
CA VAL A 62 0.07 -3.07 -1.37
C VAL A 62 0.57 -4.19 -2.28
N THR A 63 0.85 -5.38 -1.72
CA THR A 63 1.26 -6.55 -2.50
C THR A 63 0.22 -6.92 -3.55
N THR A 64 -1.06 -6.97 -3.16
CA THR A 64 -2.17 -7.28 -4.07
C THR A 64 -2.26 -6.25 -5.19
N LEU A 65 -2.16 -4.95 -4.88
CA LEU A 65 -2.16 -3.90 -5.90
C LEU A 65 -1.00 -4.06 -6.88
N VAL A 66 0.21 -4.39 -6.42
CA VAL A 66 1.35 -4.64 -7.31
C VAL A 66 1.11 -5.85 -8.21
N MET A 67 0.57 -6.94 -7.66
CA MET A 67 0.22 -8.14 -8.43
C MET A 67 -0.84 -7.85 -9.51
N GLU A 68 -1.90 -7.12 -9.16
CA GLU A 68 -2.98 -6.75 -10.09
C GLU A 68 -2.52 -5.89 -11.26
N HIS A 69 -1.40 -5.18 -11.12
CA HIS A 69 -0.90 -4.24 -12.12
C HIS A 69 0.44 -4.68 -12.73
N GLY A 70 0.66 -5.99 -12.80
CA GLY A 70 1.74 -6.56 -13.59
C GLY A 70 3.13 -6.53 -12.95
N GLY A 71 3.21 -6.36 -11.62
CA GLY A 71 4.47 -6.50 -10.89
C GLY A 71 5.04 -7.92 -11.04
N ASP A 72 6.34 -8.01 -11.28
CA ASP A 72 7.05 -9.29 -11.31
C ASP A 72 7.31 -9.87 -9.91
N GLU A 73 7.87 -11.08 -9.85
CA GLU A 73 8.11 -11.79 -8.58
C GLU A 73 8.94 -10.96 -7.59
N ASP A 74 9.99 -10.25 -8.01
CA ASP A 74 10.79 -9.46 -7.08
C ASP A 74 10.04 -8.21 -6.62
N GLN A 75 9.24 -7.59 -7.50
CA GLN A 75 8.38 -6.45 -7.12
C GLN A 75 7.30 -6.87 -6.13
N ILE A 76 6.73 -8.07 -6.28
CA ILE A 76 5.77 -8.65 -5.33
C ILE A 76 6.45 -8.89 -3.97
N CYS A 77 7.63 -9.51 -3.96
CA CYS A 77 8.42 -9.69 -2.74
C CYS A 77 8.75 -8.33 -2.08
N ALA A 78 9.20 -7.35 -2.87
CA ALA A 78 9.52 -6.02 -2.37
C ALA A 78 8.29 -5.27 -1.83
N ALA A 79 7.12 -5.42 -2.47
CA ALA A 79 5.87 -4.85 -1.99
C ALA A 79 5.44 -5.43 -0.63
N ALA A 80 5.60 -6.75 -0.44
CA ALA A 80 5.34 -7.40 0.85
C ALA A 80 6.28 -6.91 1.96
N LEU A 81 7.48 -6.46 1.60
CA LEU A 81 8.57 -6.11 2.51
C LEU A 81 8.91 -4.62 2.52
N HIS A 82 8.13 -3.75 1.86
CA HIS A 82 8.56 -2.37 1.58
C HIS A 82 8.86 -1.55 2.85
N ASP A 83 8.10 -1.79 3.92
CA ASP A 83 8.30 -1.15 5.22
C ASP A 83 9.29 -1.90 6.12
N TYR A 84 9.77 -3.08 5.74
CA TYR A 84 10.53 -3.97 6.63
C TYR A 84 11.80 -3.31 7.18
N LEU A 85 12.62 -2.69 6.32
CA LEU A 85 13.85 -2.04 6.75
C LEU A 85 13.61 -0.72 7.51
N GLU A 86 12.49 -0.05 7.27
CA GLU A 86 12.15 1.21 7.91
C GLU A 86 11.56 0.99 9.30
N ASP A 87 10.62 0.04 9.41
CA ASP A 87 9.78 -0.10 10.59
C ASP A 87 10.28 -1.16 11.55
N ILE A 88 10.99 -2.21 11.13
CA ILE A 88 11.31 -3.34 11.99
C ILE A 88 12.66 -3.12 12.70
N PRO A 89 12.69 -3.03 14.05
CA PRO A 89 13.93 -2.84 14.79
C PRO A 89 14.89 -4.02 14.57
N GLY A 90 16.12 -3.71 14.17
CA GLY A 90 17.14 -4.71 13.91
C GLY A 90 17.07 -5.37 12.53
N ALA A 91 16.08 -5.03 11.69
CA ALA A 91 16.03 -5.50 10.30
C ALA A 91 17.30 -5.14 9.52
N GLN A 92 17.81 -6.10 8.75
CA GLN A 92 19.05 -5.93 7.99
C GLN A 92 18.81 -6.15 6.50
N ALA A 93 19.34 -5.25 5.68
CA ALA A 93 19.31 -5.43 4.22
C ALA A 93 20.09 -6.68 3.76
N SER A 94 21.11 -7.10 4.51
CA SER A 94 21.86 -8.33 4.23
C SER A 94 21.00 -9.59 4.42
N GLU A 95 20.03 -9.57 5.35
CA GLU A 95 19.06 -10.66 5.50
C GLU A 95 18.18 -10.75 4.24
N LEU A 96 17.67 -9.61 3.76
CA LEU A 96 16.86 -9.59 2.55
C LEU A 96 17.64 -10.06 1.33
N GLU A 97 18.91 -9.67 1.22
CA GLU A 97 19.75 -10.06 0.09
C GLU A 97 20.04 -11.56 0.09
N ALA A 98 20.31 -12.14 1.26
CA ALA A 98 20.53 -13.58 1.40
C ALA A 98 19.29 -14.42 1.07
N ARG A 99 18.08 -13.91 1.39
CA ARG A 99 16.82 -14.65 1.24
C ARG A 99 16.15 -14.43 -0.11
N PHE A 100 16.17 -13.21 -0.62
CA PHE A 100 15.36 -12.79 -1.77
C PHE A 100 16.20 -12.28 -2.94
N GLY A 101 17.49 -12.04 -2.74
CA GLY A 101 18.43 -11.59 -3.75
C GLY A 101 18.56 -10.06 -3.85
N ALA A 102 19.58 -9.63 -4.58
CA ALA A 102 20.00 -8.23 -4.64
C ALA A 102 18.92 -7.28 -5.19
N ARG A 103 18.09 -7.72 -6.15
CA ARG A 103 17.05 -6.86 -6.74
C ARG A 103 15.94 -6.53 -5.73
N VAL A 104 15.44 -7.52 -5.00
CA VAL A 104 14.45 -7.29 -3.93
C VAL A 104 15.01 -6.34 -2.88
N THR A 105 16.24 -6.58 -2.42
CA THR A 105 16.90 -5.70 -1.44
C THR A 105 17.06 -4.26 -1.94
N ARG A 106 17.43 -4.08 -3.22
CA ARG A 106 17.53 -2.74 -3.83
C ARG A 106 16.17 -2.04 -3.84
N LEU A 107 15.12 -2.74 -4.27
CA LEU A 107 13.76 -2.19 -4.30
C LEU A 107 13.30 -1.79 -2.89
N VAL A 108 13.44 -2.67 -1.90
CA VAL A 108 13.04 -2.36 -0.52
C VAL A 108 13.84 -1.17 0.03
N ARG A 109 15.15 -1.08 -0.24
CA ARG A 109 15.96 0.08 0.16
C ARG A 109 15.50 1.39 -0.47
N ALA A 110 15.08 1.37 -1.73
CA ALA A 110 14.55 2.56 -2.41
C ALA A 110 13.18 2.99 -1.87
N LEU A 111 12.41 2.04 -1.33
CA LEU A 111 11.07 2.28 -0.77
C LEU A 111 11.11 2.71 0.69
N SER A 112 12.11 2.27 1.45
CA SER A 112 12.32 2.72 2.82
C SER A 112 12.76 4.17 2.83
N ASP A 113 12.07 5.02 3.59
CA ASP A 113 12.31 6.46 3.68
C ASP A 113 13.67 6.70 4.41
N ALA A 114 14.79 6.44 3.73
CA ALA A 114 16.16 6.64 4.23
C ALA A 114 16.52 8.13 4.37
N THR A 115 15.54 9.02 4.31
CA THR A 115 15.68 10.38 4.82
C THR A 115 15.73 10.31 6.34
N ASP A 116 16.93 9.96 6.84
CA ASP A 116 17.43 10.09 8.21
C ASP A 116 16.37 10.64 9.17
N ALA A 117 15.84 9.79 10.05
CA ALA A 117 15.11 10.26 11.22
C ALA A 117 16.00 11.20 12.09
N GLN A 118 17.31 11.19 11.83
CA GLN A 118 18.34 12.07 12.37
C GLN A 118 18.42 13.44 11.68
N ASN A 119 17.75 13.63 10.54
CA ASN A 119 17.78 14.88 9.80
C ASN A 119 16.87 15.90 10.51
N LYS A 120 17.49 16.86 11.21
CA LYS A 120 16.81 17.94 11.95
C LYS A 120 16.03 18.91 11.05
N ALA A 121 15.96 18.66 9.75
CA ALA A 121 15.26 19.49 8.80
C ALA A 121 13.74 19.52 9.10
N PRO A 122 13.08 20.68 8.96
CA PRO A 122 11.64 20.79 9.09
C PRO A 122 10.90 19.82 8.15
N TRP A 123 9.64 19.51 8.46
CA TRP A 123 8.84 18.53 7.74
C TRP A 123 8.78 18.77 6.21
N LYS A 124 8.50 20.01 5.79
CA LYS A 124 8.30 20.34 4.37
C LYS A 124 9.56 20.16 3.51
N PRO A 125 10.76 20.64 3.90
CA PRO A 125 12.01 20.32 3.21
C PRO A 125 12.28 18.81 3.04
N ARG A 126 12.04 17.99 4.08
CA ARG A 126 12.22 16.53 3.97
C ARG A 126 11.29 15.93 2.92
N LYS A 127 10.02 16.36 2.90
CA LYS A 127 9.06 15.88 1.90
C LYS A 127 9.34 16.40 0.49
N LEU A 128 9.87 17.61 0.31
CA LEU A 128 10.35 18.08 -1.00
C LEU A 128 11.51 17.23 -1.51
N ALA A 129 12.48 16.86 -0.66
CA ALA A 129 13.58 15.98 -1.05
C ALA A 129 13.08 14.58 -1.46
N TYR A 130 12.16 14.02 -0.67
CA TYR A 130 11.49 12.76 -1.02
C TYR A 130 10.77 12.85 -2.37
N LEU A 131 10.01 13.92 -2.63
CA LEU A 131 9.28 14.12 -3.88
C LEU A 131 10.21 14.24 -5.09
N ALA A 132 11.34 14.93 -4.94
CA ALA A 132 12.36 15.01 -5.97
C ALA A 132 12.96 13.64 -6.27
N HIS A 133 13.27 12.86 -5.24
CA HIS A 133 13.77 11.49 -5.40
C HIS A 133 12.74 10.59 -6.10
N LEU A 134 11.50 10.58 -5.60
CA LEU A 134 10.40 9.77 -6.15
C LEU A 134 10.12 10.07 -7.64
N ARG A 135 10.31 11.32 -8.06
CA ARG A 135 10.16 11.74 -9.46
C ARG A 135 11.13 11.02 -10.38
N ASP A 136 12.34 10.77 -9.92
CA ASP A 136 13.43 10.22 -10.72
C ASP A 136 13.63 8.70 -10.51
N GLU A 137 12.87 8.10 -9.58
CA GLU A 137 12.87 6.66 -9.36
C GLU A 137 12.44 5.88 -10.63
N PRO A 138 13.00 4.68 -10.86
CA PRO A 138 12.63 3.84 -11.99
C PRO A 138 11.19 3.32 -11.85
N ALA A 139 10.59 2.96 -12.99
CA ALA A 139 9.20 2.48 -13.06
C ALA A 139 8.89 1.34 -12.08
N GLU A 140 9.87 0.46 -11.81
CA GLU A 140 9.71 -0.65 -10.87
C GLU A 140 9.47 -0.21 -9.41
N VAL A 141 10.12 0.87 -8.97
CA VAL A 141 9.94 1.46 -7.63
C VAL A 141 8.69 2.35 -7.60
N LYS A 142 8.42 3.08 -8.69
CA LYS A 142 7.21 3.89 -8.83
C LYS A 142 5.94 3.05 -8.77
N LEU A 143 5.93 1.83 -9.31
CA LEU A 143 4.80 0.92 -9.21
C LEU A 143 4.43 0.63 -7.75
N ILE A 144 5.43 0.23 -6.95
CA ILE A 144 5.23 -0.13 -5.54
C ILE A 144 4.89 1.13 -4.72
N SER A 145 5.57 2.25 -4.99
CA SER A 145 5.27 3.54 -4.36
C SER A 145 3.84 4.02 -4.63
N ALA A 146 3.35 3.87 -5.87
CA ALA A 146 1.99 4.22 -6.23
C ALA A 146 0.97 3.32 -5.51
N ALA A 147 1.25 2.02 -5.39
CA ALA A 147 0.40 1.08 -4.65
C ALA A 147 0.34 1.41 -3.15
N ASP A 148 1.48 1.67 -2.51
CA ASP A 148 1.57 2.13 -1.13
C ASP A 148 0.74 3.41 -0.90
N LYS A 149 1.03 4.44 -1.69
CA LYS A 149 0.37 5.75 -1.55
C LYS A 149 -1.12 5.65 -1.84
N LEU A 150 -1.55 4.80 -2.77
CA LEU A 150 -2.97 4.54 -3.03
C LEU A 150 -3.67 3.92 -1.83
N HIS A 151 -3.07 2.90 -1.22
CA HIS A 151 -3.67 2.28 -0.03
C HIS A 151 -3.72 3.28 1.15
N ASN A 152 -2.67 4.06 1.34
CA ASN A 152 -2.63 5.08 2.39
C ASN A 152 -3.68 6.19 2.15
N ALA A 153 -3.84 6.66 0.91
CA ALA A 153 -4.85 7.63 0.55
C ALA A 153 -6.27 7.11 0.82
N ARG A 154 -6.57 5.87 0.41
CA ARG A 154 -7.86 5.22 0.72
C ARG A 154 -8.09 5.08 2.22
N SER A 155 -7.06 4.68 2.97
CA SER A 155 -7.13 4.62 4.43
C SER A 155 -7.45 5.99 5.04
N ILE A 156 -6.91 7.08 4.52
CA ILE A 156 -7.26 8.43 4.99
C ILE A 156 -8.74 8.74 4.75
N VAL A 157 -9.27 8.42 3.56
CA VAL A 157 -10.70 8.62 3.25
C VAL A 157 -11.58 7.81 4.20
N ASP A 158 -11.31 6.52 4.37
CA ASP A 158 -12.10 5.63 5.23
C ASP A 158 -12.01 6.04 6.70
N ASP A 159 -10.83 6.46 7.17
CA ASP A 159 -10.64 6.95 8.53
C ASP A 159 -11.38 8.28 8.74
N HIS A 160 -11.29 9.21 7.79
CA HIS A 160 -12.02 10.50 7.84
C HIS A 160 -13.52 10.29 7.91
N GLN A 161 -14.09 9.34 7.15
CA GLN A 161 -15.51 9.01 7.23
C GLN A 161 -15.94 8.51 8.63
N ARG A 162 -15.03 7.86 9.37
CA ARG A 162 -15.31 7.29 10.69
C ARG A 162 -15.10 8.27 11.84
N MET A 163 -14.09 9.15 11.74
CA MET A 163 -13.66 10.01 12.85
C MET A 163 -13.48 11.49 12.49
N GLY A 164 -13.85 11.89 11.27
CA GLY A 164 -13.70 13.25 10.77
C GLY A 164 -12.24 13.70 10.71
N ASP A 165 -12.03 14.99 10.98
CA ASP A 165 -10.70 15.62 10.90
C ASP A 165 -9.71 15.12 11.96
N GLU A 166 -10.15 14.35 12.97
CA GLU A 166 -9.25 13.71 13.93
C GLU A 166 -8.24 12.77 13.26
N VAL A 167 -8.55 12.24 12.06
CA VAL A 167 -7.61 11.46 11.26
C VAL A 167 -6.28 12.19 11.05
N PHE A 168 -6.30 13.53 10.95
CA PHE A 168 -5.09 14.29 10.67
C PHE A 168 -4.15 14.43 11.87
N THR A 169 -4.64 14.17 13.09
CA THR A 169 -3.83 14.21 14.32
C THR A 169 -2.75 13.13 14.37
N ARG A 170 -2.87 12.08 13.53
CA ARG A 170 -1.86 11.02 13.42
C ARG A 170 -0.64 11.42 12.58
N PHE A 171 -0.72 12.51 11.83
CA PHE A 171 0.37 13.03 11.02
C PHE A 171 1.11 14.13 11.78
N THR A 172 2.40 14.27 11.50
CA THR A 172 3.19 15.41 12.01
C THR A 172 2.93 16.70 11.23
N ALA A 173 2.33 16.60 10.05
CA ALA A 173 1.95 17.71 9.17
C ALA A 173 0.53 18.18 9.46
N SER A 174 0.22 19.42 9.11
CA SER A 174 -1.19 19.87 9.10
C SER A 174 -2.02 19.11 8.06
N ARG A 175 -3.34 19.26 8.13
CA ARG A 175 -4.27 18.73 7.12
C ARG A 175 -3.94 19.28 5.73
N GLU A 176 -3.72 20.60 5.63
CA GLU A 176 -3.41 21.30 4.38
C GLU A 176 -2.05 20.84 3.82
N GLU A 177 -1.06 20.64 4.69
CA GLU A 177 0.24 20.09 4.31
C GLU A 177 0.15 18.64 3.85
N THR A 178 -0.66 17.82 4.52
CA THR A 178 -0.91 16.42 4.13
C THR A 178 -1.55 16.34 2.74
N LEU A 179 -2.60 17.15 2.50
CA LEU A 179 -3.25 17.23 1.19
C LEU A 179 -2.31 17.73 0.10
N TRP A 180 -1.54 18.79 0.38
CA TRP A 180 -0.49 19.25 -0.52
C TRP A 180 0.49 18.13 -0.87
N TYR A 181 0.99 17.41 0.13
CA TYR A 181 1.95 16.33 -0.08
C TYR A 181 1.40 15.24 -1.00
N TYR A 182 0.16 14.79 -0.80
CA TYR A 182 -0.44 13.76 -1.65
C TYR A 182 -0.64 14.23 -3.10
N ARG A 183 -0.99 15.51 -3.34
CA ARG A 183 -1.02 16.06 -4.70
C ARG A 183 0.35 16.06 -5.36
N GLU A 184 1.39 16.45 -4.62
CA GLU A 184 2.75 16.44 -5.15
C GLU A 184 3.26 15.01 -5.38
N VAL A 185 2.87 14.03 -4.55
CA VAL A 185 3.18 12.62 -4.78
C VAL A 185 2.59 12.15 -6.12
N VAL A 186 1.34 12.50 -6.43
CA VAL A 186 0.73 12.18 -7.74
C VAL A 186 1.54 12.81 -8.88
N ARG A 187 1.95 14.08 -8.75
CA ARG A 187 2.75 14.78 -9.76
C ARG A 187 4.14 14.15 -9.95
N ALA A 188 4.81 13.79 -8.86
CA ALA A 188 6.11 13.14 -8.90
C ALA A 188 6.01 11.75 -9.54
N LEU A 189 5.04 10.94 -9.13
CA LEU A 189 4.81 9.61 -9.70
C LEU A 189 4.41 9.67 -11.18
N ALA A 190 3.64 10.66 -11.62
CA ALA A 190 3.24 10.80 -13.02
C ALA A 190 4.38 11.21 -13.97
N HIS A 191 5.53 11.64 -13.42
CA HIS A 191 6.68 12.02 -14.22
C HIS A 191 7.32 10.79 -14.87
N ASP A 192 7.33 10.75 -16.21
CA ASP A 192 7.90 9.64 -17.00
C ASP A 192 7.38 8.24 -16.60
N PHE A 193 6.17 8.18 -16.04
CA PHE A 193 5.53 6.94 -15.62
C PHE A 193 4.00 7.07 -15.77
N ASP A 194 3.52 6.70 -16.97
CA ASP A 194 2.10 6.61 -17.29
C ASP A 194 1.57 5.24 -16.87
N HIS A 195 0.76 5.18 -15.81
CA HIS A 195 0.31 3.93 -15.23
C HIS A 195 -1.04 4.06 -14.50
N PRO A 196 -1.98 3.10 -14.64
CA PRO A 196 -3.31 3.18 -14.05
C PRO A 196 -3.36 3.34 -12.51
N LEU A 197 -2.34 2.86 -11.79
CA LEU A 197 -2.27 3.09 -10.33
C LEU A 197 -2.11 4.57 -9.99
N VAL A 198 -1.43 5.36 -10.83
CA VAL A 198 -1.27 6.80 -10.61
C VAL A 198 -2.61 7.51 -10.78
N ASP A 199 -3.44 7.08 -11.74
CA ASP A 199 -4.80 7.60 -11.91
C ASP A 199 -5.69 7.24 -10.72
N ARG A 200 -5.65 5.97 -10.29
CA ARG A 200 -6.40 5.53 -9.09
C ARG A 200 -5.96 6.29 -7.84
N LEU A 201 -4.67 6.59 -7.71
CA LEU A 201 -4.15 7.42 -6.63
C LEU A 201 -4.67 8.85 -6.76
N ARG A 202 -4.66 9.45 -7.96
CA ARG A 202 -5.21 10.80 -8.20
C ARG A 202 -6.67 10.88 -7.77
N ASP A 203 -7.47 9.87 -8.10
CA ASP A 203 -8.88 9.81 -7.69
C ASP A 203 -9.03 9.67 -6.17
N ALA A 204 -8.23 8.81 -5.53
CA ALA A 204 -8.25 8.71 -4.07
C ALA A 204 -7.82 10.03 -3.40
N VAL A 205 -6.86 10.77 -3.96
CA VAL A 205 -6.46 12.09 -3.44
C VAL A 205 -7.59 13.11 -3.61
N ARG A 206 -8.31 13.08 -4.73
CA ARG A 206 -9.53 13.89 -4.91
C ARG A 206 -10.61 13.53 -3.89
N ASP A 207 -10.73 12.26 -3.52
CA ASP A 207 -11.65 11.82 -2.47
C ASP A 207 -11.29 12.40 -1.10
N ILE A 208 -10.00 12.46 -0.74
CA ILE A 208 -9.57 13.13 0.51
C ILE A 208 -9.94 14.62 0.47
N HIS A 209 -9.70 15.29 -0.66
CA HIS A 209 -10.07 16.71 -0.84
C HIS A 209 -11.58 16.92 -0.66
N ARG A 210 -12.40 16.09 -1.31
CA ARG A 210 -13.87 16.14 -1.18
C ARG A 210 -14.32 15.89 0.26
N ALA A 211 -13.73 14.91 0.94
CA ALA A 211 -14.08 14.58 2.31
C ALA A 211 -13.74 15.72 3.29
N THR A 212 -12.65 16.44 3.06
CA THR A 212 -12.18 17.54 3.92
C THR A 212 -12.76 18.92 3.60
N GLY A 213 -13.52 19.05 2.50
CA GLY A 213 -14.09 20.32 2.07
C GLY A 213 -13.06 21.35 1.59
N LEU A 214 -11.83 20.92 1.29
CA LEU A 214 -10.78 21.76 0.72
C LEU A 214 -10.72 21.54 -0.80
N ASP A 215 -10.93 22.60 -1.57
CA ASP A 215 -11.10 22.56 -3.03
C ASP A 215 -10.10 21.64 -3.75
N ALA A 216 -10.65 20.91 -4.72
CA ALA A 216 -10.00 19.81 -5.43
C ALA A 216 -9.33 20.27 -6.73
N ASP A 217 -8.63 21.42 -6.74
CA ASP A 217 -7.76 21.80 -7.87
C ASP A 217 -6.60 20.79 -7.95
N VAL A 218 -6.88 19.63 -8.56
CA VAL A 218 -6.05 18.43 -8.73
C VAL A 218 -6.11 17.94 -10.17
#